data_AF-A0A355CRG6-F1
#
_entry.id   AF-A0A355CRG6-F1
#
_cell.length_a   1.000
_cell.length_b   1.000
_cell.length_c   1.000
_cell.angle_alpha   90.00
_cell.angle_beta   90.00
_cell.angle_gamma   90.00
#
_symmetry.space_group_name_H-M   'P 1'
#
loop_
_entity.id
_entity.type
_entity.pdbx_description
1 polymer ?
#
loop_
_entity_poly.entity_id
_entity_poly.type
_entity_poly.pdbx_seq_one_letter_code
_entity_poly.pdbx_strand_id
1 'polypeptide(L)'
;MVFATEMDESQPESAFDLSTYLVEQKRAIEIALDSALPVIYPEKIYEAMRYSLLAGGKRLRPILCLASCELAGGTAHMAMPTACALEMIHTMSLIHDDLPAMDNDDYRRGKLTNHKVYGEDIAILAGDGLLSYAFEFIASKTENVPPLQVLQTIAHLARAAGAGGLVGGQVVDLASEGLKDVSLETLNYIHAHKTGALLEACVVCGAFLAGASAADLQRLSRFAQNIGLAFQIMDDILDITATTEELGKTAGKDVQAGKVTYPSLWGIEESRRQAKQLVADAKAQLAVFGNKALPLLAIADYITSRSN
;
A
#
# COMPACT_ATOMS: atom_id res chain seq x y z
N MET A 1 -15.86 -60.41 -15.78
CA MET A 1 -16.75 -59.36 -16.29
C MET A 1 -16.47 -58.12 -15.45
N VAL A 2 -16.08 -57.05 -16.13
CA VAL A 2 -15.48 -55.79 -15.64
C VAL A 2 -16.41 -55.07 -14.65
N PHE A 3 -15.84 -54.32 -13.70
CA PHE A 3 -16.16 -52.92 -13.32
C PHE A 3 -15.29 -52.59 -12.08
N ALA A 4 -14.09 -52.03 -12.30
CA ALA A 4 -13.81 -50.59 -12.31
C ALA A 4 -13.83 -50.00 -10.89
N THR A 5 -12.66 -50.06 -10.25
CA THR A 5 -12.29 -49.18 -9.13
C THR A 5 -12.10 -47.78 -9.69
N GLU A 6 -13.08 -46.90 -9.49
CA GLU A 6 -12.88 -45.46 -9.65
C GLU A 6 -11.99 -45.00 -8.50
N MET A 7 -10.81 -44.51 -8.89
CA MET A 7 -9.89 -43.78 -8.03
C MET A 7 -10.54 -42.43 -7.71
N ASP A 8 -10.89 -42.25 -6.44
CA ASP A 8 -11.14 -40.93 -5.86
C ASP A 8 -9.79 -40.19 -5.79
N GLU A 9 -9.42 -39.54 -6.89
CA GLU A 9 -8.39 -38.49 -6.91
C GLU A 9 -9.07 -37.13 -6.71
N SER A 10 -9.70 -36.92 -5.55
CA SER A 10 -9.90 -35.57 -5.03
C SER A 10 -8.56 -35.05 -4.49
N GLN A 11 -7.67 -34.65 -5.41
CA GLN A 11 -6.54 -33.80 -5.04
C GLN A 11 -7.11 -32.52 -4.41
N PRO A 12 -6.69 -32.11 -3.21
CA PRO A 12 -7.07 -30.81 -2.68
C PRO A 12 -6.56 -29.75 -3.66
N GLU A 13 -7.45 -28.87 -4.14
CA GLU A 13 -7.06 -27.65 -4.87
C GLU A 13 -5.88 -27.02 -4.12
N SER A 14 -4.71 -26.94 -4.75
CA SER A 14 -3.51 -26.45 -4.06
C SER A 14 -3.80 -25.03 -3.56
N ALA A 15 -3.81 -24.85 -2.24
CA ALA A 15 -3.97 -23.53 -1.65
C ALA A 15 -2.98 -22.55 -2.28
N PHE A 16 -3.46 -21.37 -2.69
CA PHE A 16 -2.63 -20.34 -3.31
C PHE A 16 -1.44 -20.00 -2.40
N ASP A 17 -0.21 -20.25 -2.88
CA ASP A 17 1.01 -19.97 -2.11
C ASP A 17 1.33 -18.47 -2.14
N LEU A 18 0.74 -17.75 -1.20
CA LEU A 18 0.95 -16.31 -1.04
C LEU A 18 2.43 -15.97 -0.76
N SER A 19 3.15 -16.82 -0.01
CA SER A 19 4.53 -16.51 0.36
C SER A 19 5.42 -16.48 -0.88
N THR A 20 5.33 -17.52 -1.72
CA THR A 20 6.08 -17.58 -2.98
C THR A 20 5.65 -16.45 -3.92
N TYR A 21 4.35 -16.20 -4.05
CA TYR A 21 3.84 -15.10 -4.88
C TYR A 21 4.40 -13.73 -4.45
N LEU A 22 4.37 -13.41 -3.15
CA LEU A 22 4.90 -12.13 -2.64
C LEU A 22 6.40 -11.98 -2.89
N VAL A 23 7.18 -13.06 -2.74
CA VAL A 23 8.64 -13.05 -3.00
C VAL A 23 8.94 -12.80 -4.46
N GLU A 24 8.25 -13.49 -5.38
CA GLU A 24 8.44 -13.35 -6.82
C GLU A 24 8.06 -11.95 -7.30
N GLN A 25 6.88 -11.46 -6.90
CA GLN A 25 6.43 -10.13 -7.28
C GLN A 25 7.35 -9.04 -6.72
N LYS A 26 7.73 -9.14 -5.45
CA LYS A 26 8.70 -8.22 -4.83
C LYS A 26 10.00 -8.17 -5.63
N ARG A 27 10.55 -9.31 -6.03
CA ARG A 27 11.79 -9.37 -6.81
C ARG A 27 11.64 -8.65 -8.15
N ALA A 28 10.54 -8.89 -8.87
CA ALA A 28 10.29 -8.22 -10.15
C ALA A 28 10.16 -6.70 -9.98
N ILE A 29 9.46 -6.25 -8.94
CA ILE A 29 9.29 -4.83 -8.59
C ILE A 29 10.63 -4.19 -8.21
N GLU A 30 11.47 -4.86 -7.43
CA GLU A 30 12.78 -4.32 -7.03
C GLU A 30 13.70 -4.13 -8.24
N ILE A 31 13.70 -5.06 -9.19
CA ILE A 31 14.44 -4.91 -10.47
C ILE A 31 13.90 -3.73 -11.27
N ALA A 32 12.58 -3.59 -11.36
CA ALA A 32 11.94 -2.51 -12.09
C ALA A 32 12.22 -1.13 -11.46
N LEU A 33 12.14 -1.01 -10.13
CA LEU A 33 12.46 0.21 -9.39
C LEU A 33 13.93 0.62 -9.55
N ASP A 34 14.85 -0.34 -9.47
CA ASP A 34 16.28 -0.09 -9.65
C ASP A 34 16.58 0.46 -11.05
N SER A 35 15.96 -0.13 -12.07
CA SER A 35 16.08 0.27 -13.47
C SER A 35 15.36 1.60 -13.78
N ALA A 36 14.28 1.90 -13.06
CA ALA A 36 13.45 3.08 -13.29
C ALA A 36 14.20 4.39 -13.02
N LEU A 37 15.13 4.41 -12.06
CA LEU A 37 15.71 5.65 -11.56
C LEU A 37 17.24 5.63 -11.64
N PRO A 38 17.87 5.64 -12.82
CA PRO A 38 19.33 5.67 -12.94
C PRO A 38 19.91 6.96 -12.34
N VAL A 39 21.13 6.89 -11.78
CA VAL A 39 21.83 8.08 -11.28
C VAL A 39 22.40 8.86 -12.47
N ILE A 40 21.93 10.08 -12.65
CA ILE A 40 22.41 11.04 -13.64
C ILE A 40 22.64 12.41 -12.97
N TYR A 41 23.26 13.36 -13.67
CA TYR A 41 23.48 14.70 -13.13
C TYR A 41 22.14 15.44 -12.91
N PRO A 42 21.92 16.12 -11.76
CA PRO A 42 22.82 16.21 -10.60
C PRO A 42 22.74 14.96 -9.70
N GLU A 43 23.85 14.26 -9.49
CA GLU A 43 23.89 12.90 -8.93
C GLU A 43 23.27 12.83 -7.53
N LYS A 44 23.52 13.84 -6.70
CA LYS A 44 23.10 13.88 -5.28
C LYS A 44 21.60 13.67 -5.11
N ILE A 45 20.76 14.24 -5.99
CA ILE A 45 19.30 14.09 -5.85
C ILE A 45 18.86 12.67 -6.21
N TYR A 46 19.42 12.09 -7.28
CA TYR A 46 19.11 10.72 -7.69
C TYR A 46 19.60 9.71 -6.66
N GLU A 47 20.78 9.93 -6.08
CA GLU A 47 21.29 9.11 -4.97
C GLU A 47 20.34 9.15 -3.76
N ALA A 48 19.89 10.35 -3.35
CA ALA A 48 18.96 10.50 -2.23
C ALA A 48 17.59 9.85 -2.51
N MET A 49 17.02 10.02 -3.71
CA MET A 49 15.77 9.37 -4.10
C MET A 49 15.90 7.84 -4.10
N ARG A 50 16.97 7.31 -4.71
CA ARG A 50 17.25 5.88 -4.77
C ARG A 50 17.52 5.29 -3.38
N TYR A 51 18.20 6.02 -2.51
CA TYR A 51 18.53 5.56 -1.16
C TYR A 51 17.28 5.10 -0.42
N SER A 52 16.25 5.94 -0.37
CA SER A 52 14.99 5.62 0.30
C SER A 52 14.14 4.63 -0.50
N LEU A 53 14.08 4.78 -1.83
CA LEU A 53 13.26 3.93 -2.70
C LEU A 53 13.72 2.47 -2.68
N LEU A 54 15.04 2.25 -2.69
CA LEU A 54 15.69 0.95 -2.74
C LEU A 54 16.14 0.44 -1.35
N ALA A 55 15.75 1.12 -0.26
CA ALA A 55 15.99 0.65 1.11
C ALA A 55 15.25 -0.66 1.48
N GLY A 56 14.49 -1.25 0.55
CA GLY A 56 13.68 -2.44 0.74
C GLY A 56 12.24 -2.12 1.13
N GLY A 57 11.53 -3.09 1.71
CA GLY A 57 10.12 -2.98 2.08
C GLY A 57 9.31 -4.23 1.71
N LYS A 58 8.05 -4.27 2.15
CA LYS A 58 7.11 -5.36 1.82
C LYS A 58 6.63 -5.28 0.36
N ARG A 59 6.70 -4.09 -0.27
CA ARG A 59 6.22 -3.78 -1.64
C ARG A 59 4.75 -4.14 -1.90
N LEU A 60 3.93 -4.13 -0.84
CA LEU A 60 2.53 -4.52 -0.92
C LEU A 60 1.72 -3.65 -1.89
N ARG A 61 1.96 -2.33 -1.89
CA ARG A 61 1.28 -1.35 -2.76
C ARG A 61 1.49 -1.65 -4.26
N PRO A 62 2.73 -1.79 -4.75
CA PRO A 62 3.01 -2.32 -6.09
C PRO A 62 2.34 -3.66 -6.40
N ILE A 63 2.41 -4.62 -5.47
CA ILE A 63 1.83 -5.96 -5.66
C ILE A 63 0.31 -5.87 -5.84
N LEU A 64 -0.38 -5.05 -5.04
CA LEU A 64 -1.82 -4.81 -5.19
C LEU A 64 -2.18 -4.25 -6.58
N CYS A 65 -1.35 -3.35 -7.12
CA CYS A 65 -1.53 -2.81 -8.47
C CYS A 65 -1.37 -3.88 -9.55
N LEU A 66 -0.32 -4.70 -9.47
CA LEU A 66 -0.08 -5.78 -10.43
C LEU A 66 -1.21 -6.82 -10.37
N ALA A 67 -1.55 -7.30 -9.18
CA ALA A 67 -2.61 -8.28 -8.96
C ALA A 67 -3.98 -7.79 -9.46
N SER A 68 -4.29 -6.50 -9.28
CA SER A 68 -5.56 -5.92 -9.73
C SER A 68 -5.63 -5.76 -11.25
N CYS A 69 -4.50 -5.44 -11.90
CA CYS A 69 -4.39 -5.43 -13.36
C CYS A 69 -4.63 -6.84 -13.94
N GLU A 70 -3.95 -7.85 -13.40
CA GLU A 70 -4.09 -9.25 -13.83
C GLU A 70 -5.50 -9.78 -13.59
N LEU A 71 -6.10 -9.47 -12.44
CA LEU A 71 -7.49 -9.83 -12.13
C LEU A 71 -8.47 -9.26 -13.17
N ALA A 72 -8.27 -8.01 -13.58
CA ALA A 72 -9.07 -7.32 -14.59
C ALA A 72 -8.76 -7.77 -16.04
N GLY A 73 -7.80 -8.68 -16.24
CA GLY A 73 -7.45 -9.24 -17.55
C GLY A 73 -6.29 -8.55 -18.28
N GLY A 74 -5.59 -7.62 -17.61
CA GLY A 74 -4.35 -7.04 -18.10
C GLY A 74 -3.13 -7.91 -17.78
N THR A 75 -1.94 -7.33 -17.93
CA THR A 75 -0.66 -8.01 -17.64
C THR A 75 0.18 -7.20 -16.67
N ALA A 76 1.11 -7.87 -15.96
CA ALA A 76 2.08 -7.20 -15.11
C ALA A 76 2.89 -6.13 -15.86
N HIS A 77 3.22 -6.36 -17.14
CA HIS A 77 3.96 -5.40 -17.98
C HIS A 77 3.20 -4.08 -18.14
N MET A 78 1.88 -4.13 -18.37
CA MET A 78 1.03 -2.94 -18.50
C MET A 78 1.03 -2.10 -17.21
N ALA A 79 1.05 -2.77 -16.05
CA ALA A 79 0.95 -2.13 -14.74
C ALA A 79 2.29 -1.81 -14.07
N MET A 80 3.41 -2.39 -14.52
CA MET A 80 4.72 -2.23 -13.86
C MET A 80 5.14 -0.76 -13.71
N PRO A 81 4.97 0.13 -14.70
CA PRO A 81 5.29 1.54 -14.53
C PRO A 81 4.47 2.22 -13.43
N THR A 82 3.17 1.90 -13.36
CA THR A 82 2.28 2.42 -12.32
C THR A 82 2.58 1.83 -10.96
N ALA A 83 2.92 0.54 -10.88
CA ALA A 83 3.37 -0.10 -9.65
C ALA A 83 4.64 0.56 -9.10
N CYS A 84 5.60 0.89 -9.96
CA CYS A 84 6.81 1.64 -9.57
C CYS A 84 6.46 3.05 -9.08
N ALA A 85 5.61 3.78 -9.80
CA ALA A 85 5.17 5.12 -9.45
C ALA A 85 4.44 5.17 -8.10
N LEU A 86 3.60 4.18 -7.79
CA LEU A 86 2.95 4.05 -6.49
C LEU A 86 3.96 3.87 -5.35
N GLU A 87 5.03 3.09 -5.56
CA GLU A 87 6.09 2.96 -4.55
C GLU A 87 6.95 4.22 -4.44
N MET A 88 7.14 4.98 -5.53
CA MET A 88 7.80 6.29 -5.51
C MET A 88 6.99 7.28 -4.66
N ILE A 89 5.66 7.34 -4.85
CA ILE A 89 4.77 8.19 -4.05
C ILE A 89 4.71 7.72 -2.59
N HIS A 90 4.66 6.41 -2.35
CA HIS A 90 4.73 5.91 -0.98
C HIS A 90 6.07 6.25 -0.32
N THR A 91 7.18 6.13 -1.05
CA THR A 91 8.51 6.43 -0.52
C THR A 91 8.66 7.92 -0.25
N MET A 92 8.18 8.80 -1.15
CA MET A 92 8.27 10.24 -0.91
C MET A 92 7.47 10.67 0.30
N SER A 93 6.29 10.08 0.54
CA SER A 93 5.52 10.39 1.72
C SER A 93 6.29 10.07 3.00
N LEU A 94 7.00 8.93 3.02
CA LEU A 94 7.85 8.55 4.16
C LEU A 94 9.06 9.47 4.34
N ILE A 95 9.73 9.88 3.25
CA ILE A 95 10.85 10.83 3.33
C ILE A 95 10.41 12.13 4.01
N HIS A 96 9.24 12.65 3.64
CA HIS A 96 8.70 13.87 4.22
C HIS A 96 8.17 13.66 5.65
N ASP A 97 7.49 12.56 5.92
CA ASP A 97 7.02 12.17 7.27
C ASP A 97 8.17 12.10 8.27
N ASP A 98 9.35 11.64 7.82
CA ASP A 98 10.57 11.51 8.64
C ASP A 98 11.24 12.86 8.98
N LEU A 99 10.85 13.98 8.38
CA LEU A 99 11.53 15.27 8.58
C LEU A 99 11.39 15.80 10.03
N PRO A 100 12.32 16.65 10.50
CA PRO A 100 12.23 17.23 11.85
C PRO A 100 10.97 18.04 12.14
N ALA A 101 10.35 18.61 11.11
CA ALA A 101 9.09 19.36 11.23
C ALA A 101 7.83 18.47 11.24
N MET A 102 8.00 17.15 11.10
CA MET A 102 6.96 16.12 11.03
C MET A 102 7.22 15.13 12.18
N ASP A 103 7.41 13.83 11.91
CA ASP A 103 7.62 12.82 12.96
C ASP A 103 9.04 12.86 13.55
N ASN A 104 9.99 13.54 12.89
CA ASN A 104 11.40 13.67 13.32
C ASN A 104 12.07 12.32 13.61
N ASP A 105 11.83 11.33 12.74
CA ASP A 105 12.35 9.97 12.89
C ASP A 105 13.79 9.84 12.39
N ASP A 106 14.66 9.21 13.19
CA ASP A 106 16.07 8.97 12.85
C ASP A 106 16.28 7.71 12.00
N TYR A 107 15.36 6.74 12.06
CA TYR A 107 15.46 5.45 11.36
C TYR A 107 14.20 5.07 10.59
N ARG A 108 14.39 4.51 9.39
CA ARG A 108 13.34 3.95 8.53
C ARG A 108 13.87 2.71 7.81
N ARG A 109 13.10 1.61 7.82
CA ARG A 109 13.47 0.33 7.17
C ARG A 109 14.87 -0.19 7.60
N GLY A 110 15.22 -0.01 8.87
CA GLY A 110 16.51 -0.43 9.43
C GLY A 110 17.72 0.40 9.01
N LYS A 111 17.52 1.56 8.36
CA LYS A 111 18.55 2.50 7.95
C LYS A 111 18.26 3.90 8.49
N LEU A 112 19.25 4.79 8.49
CA LEU A 112 19.04 6.20 8.80
C LEU A 112 18.03 6.82 7.83
N THR A 113 17.20 7.74 8.30
CA THR A 113 16.28 8.46 7.42
C THR A 113 17.02 9.37 6.45
N ASN A 114 16.33 9.77 5.38
CA ASN A 114 16.95 10.50 4.27
C ASN A 114 17.63 11.79 4.75
N HIS A 115 16.95 12.56 5.60
CA HIS A 115 17.44 13.83 6.12
C HIS A 115 18.68 13.66 7.02
N LYS A 116 18.82 12.52 7.72
CA LYS A 116 19.99 12.19 8.52
C LYS A 116 21.23 11.90 7.67
N VAL A 117 21.04 11.40 6.45
CA VAL A 117 22.14 11.07 5.52
C VAL A 117 22.49 12.25 4.62
N TYR A 118 21.48 12.94 4.06
CA TYR A 118 21.67 13.90 2.99
C TYR A 118 21.40 15.37 3.37
N GLY A 119 20.82 15.61 4.56
CA GLY A 119 20.32 16.92 5.00
C GLY A 119 18.83 17.11 4.71
N GLU A 120 18.20 18.02 5.45
CA GLU A 120 16.77 18.34 5.32
C GLU A 120 16.42 18.89 3.93
N ASP A 121 17.27 19.76 3.39
CA ASP A 121 17.12 20.38 2.07
C ASP A 121 17.03 19.33 0.96
N ILE A 122 17.96 18.37 0.96
CA ILE A 122 17.97 17.29 -0.03
C ILE A 122 16.84 16.29 0.21
N ALA A 123 16.46 16.01 1.46
CA ALA A 123 15.33 15.13 1.75
C ALA A 123 14.01 15.71 1.24
N ILE A 124 13.77 17.02 1.45
CA ILE A 124 12.60 17.72 0.89
C ILE A 124 12.58 17.56 -0.63
N LEU A 125 13.68 17.92 -1.29
CA LEU A 125 13.79 17.84 -2.75
C LEU A 125 13.70 16.40 -3.28
N ALA A 126 14.19 15.40 -2.54
CA ALA A 126 14.11 13.99 -2.95
C ALA A 126 12.66 13.50 -2.92
N GLY A 127 11.89 13.94 -1.92
CA GLY A 127 10.45 13.68 -1.89
C GLY A 127 9.72 14.34 -3.05
N ASP A 128 9.98 15.63 -3.31
CA ASP A 128 9.38 16.37 -4.43
C ASP A 128 9.74 15.76 -5.79
N GLY A 129 10.99 15.33 -5.93
CA GLY A 129 11.51 14.66 -7.11
C GLY A 129 10.83 13.31 -7.36
N LEU A 130 10.66 12.48 -6.33
CA LEU A 130 9.96 11.19 -6.44
C LEU A 130 8.48 11.38 -6.79
N LEU A 131 7.80 12.36 -6.19
CA LEU A 131 6.40 12.66 -6.50
C LEU A 131 6.23 13.08 -7.96
N SER A 132 7.06 14.02 -8.42
CA SER A 132 7.01 14.52 -9.80
C SER A 132 7.35 13.41 -10.81
N TYR A 133 8.40 12.65 -10.52
CA TYR A 133 8.87 11.56 -11.37
C TYR A 133 7.86 10.42 -11.47
N ALA A 134 7.11 10.12 -10.41
CA ALA A 134 6.08 9.08 -10.44
C ALA A 134 5.06 9.31 -11.58
N PHE A 135 4.59 10.55 -11.76
CA PHE A 135 3.64 10.87 -12.83
C PHE A 135 4.29 10.86 -14.22
N GLU A 136 5.50 11.40 -14.35
CA GLU A 136 6.29 11.33 -15.59
C GLU A 136 6.53 9.88 -16.01
N PHE A 137 6.86 9.01 -15.06
CA PHE A 137 7.18 7.61 -15.29
C PHE A 137 5.97 6.85 -15.82
N ILE A 138 4.78 7.05 -15.25
CA ILE A 138 3.54 6.47 -15.79
C ILE A 138 3.31 6.96 -17.23
N ALA A 139 3.36 8.28 -17.45
CA ALA A 139 3.06 8.87 -18.75
C ALA A 139 4.03 8.42 -19.86
N SER A 140 5.31 8.24 -19.53
CA SER A 140 6.37 7.97 -20.51
C SER A 140 6.74 6.50 -20.67
N LYS A 141 6.45 5.64 -19.67
CA LYS A 141 6.86 4.23 -19.67
C LYS A 141 5.71 3.24 -19.76
N THR A 142 4.45 3.67 -19.60
CA THR A 142 3.31 2.78 -19.82
C THR A 142 3.15 2.48 -21.31
N GLU A 143 3.23 1.19 -21.65
CA GLU A 143 3.09 0.66 -23.00
C GLU A 143 1.89 -0.28 -23.11
N ASN A 144 1.36 -0.44 -24.32
CA ASN A 144 0.24 -1.34 -24.62
C ASN A 144 -1.04 -1.05 -23.82
N VAL A 145 -1.26 0.22 -23.45
CA VAL A 145 -2.46 0.70 -22.75
C VAL A 145 -3.04 1.89 -23.53
N PRO A 146 -4.37 1.94 -23.79
CA PRO A 146 -5.02 3.10 -24.37
C PRO A 146 -4.72 4.40 -23.60
N PRO A 147 -4.40 5.53 -24.27
CA PRO A 147 -4.03 6.78 -23.61
C PRO A 147 -5.06 7.29 -22.59
N LEU A 148 -6.36 7.05 -22.83
CA LEU A 148 -7.42 7.43 -21.91
C LEU A 148 -7.30 6.71 -20.56
N GLN A 149 -6.93 5.43 -20.56
CA GLN A 149 -6.75 4.65 -19.33
C GLN A 149 -5.52 5.14 -18.56
N VAL A 150 -4.43 5.46 -19.26
CA VAL A 150 -3.23 6.08 -18.65
C VAL A 150 -3.59 7.42 -17.99
N LEU A 151 -4.37 8.26 -18.68
CA LEU A 151 -4.83 9.54 -18.15
C LEU A 151 -5.74 9.37 -16.92
N GLN A 152 -6.64 8.39 -16.93
CA GLN A 152 -7.49 8.05 -15.78
C GLN A 152 -6.66 7.60 -14.58
N THR A 153 -5.66 6.75 -14.81
CA THR A 153 -4.69 6.32 -13.78
C THR A 153 -3.95 7.50 -13.18
N ILE A 154 -3.37 8.38 -14.00
CA ILE A 154 -2.65 9.59 -13.53
C ILE A 154 -3.58 10.49 -12.72
N ALA A 155 -4.79 10.77 -13.22
CA ALA A 155 -5.74 11.65 -12.55
C ALA A 155 -6.23 11.08 -11.20
N HIS A 156 -6.48 9.76 -11.15
CA HIS A 156 -6.90 9.09 -9.93
C HIS A 156 -5.77 9.08 -8.89
N LEU A 157 -4.55 8.74 -9.31
CA LEU A 157 -3.38 8.75 -8.44
C LEU A 157 -3.05 10.15 -7.93
N ALA A 158 -3.16 11.19 -8.77
CA ALA A 158 -2.95 12.58 -8.36
C ALA A 158 -3.95 13.02 -7.28
N ARG A 159 -5.22 12.63 -7.41
CA ARG A 159 -6.23 12.89 -6.38
C ARG A 159 -5.89 12.17 -5.07
N ALA A 160 -5.50 10.91 -5.15
CA ALA A 160 -5.16 10.10 -3.98
C ALA A 160 -3.89 10.58 -3.27
N ALA A 161 -2.91 11.10 -3.99
CA ALA A 161 -1.69 11.66 -3.40
C ALA A 161 -1.89 13.08 -2.86
N GLY A 162 -2.84 13.84 -3.40
CA GLY A 162 -3.05 15.25 -3.05
C GLY A 162 -3.86 15.50 -1.78
N ALA A 163 -4.34 16.74 -1.63
CA ALA A 163 -5.09 17.20 -0.44
C ALA A 163 -6.42 16.47 -0.21
N GLY A 164 -7.01 15.89 -1.26
CA GLY A 164 -8.21 15.04 -1.14
C GLY A 164 -7.90 13.58 -0.74
N GLY A 165 -6.63 13.26 -0.47
CA GLY A 165 -6.16 11.94 -0.08
C GLY A 165 -5.00 12.06 0.90
N LEU A 166 -3.87 11.43 0.59
CA LEU A 166 -2.70 11.26 1.45
C LEU A 166 -2.29 12.54 2.19
N VAL A 167 -2.12 13.66 1.48
CA VAL A 167 -1.71 14.94 2.10
C VAL A 167 -2.79 15.46 3.06
N GLY A 168 -4.06 15.37 2.69
CA GLY A 168 -5.17 15.79 3.57
C GLY A 168 -5.24 14.95 4.85
N GLY A 169 -5.02 13.64 4.72
CA GLY A 169 -4.93 12.74 5.87
C GLY A 169 -3.77 13.10 6.79
N GLN A 170 -2.60 13.41 6.22
CA GLN A 170 -1.42 13.83 7.00
C GLN A 170 -1.68 15.14 7.76
N VAL A 171 -2.30 16.13 7.13
CA VAL A 171 -2.62 17.41 7.77
C VAL A 171 -3.53 17.22 8.98
N VAL A 172 -4.57 16.38 8.85
CA VAL A 172 -5.49 16.11 9.96
C VAL A 172 -4.84 15.26 11.05
N ASP A 173 -3.95 14.33 10.70
CA ASP A 173 -3.16 13.55 11.68
C ASP A 173 -2.32 14.48 12.55
N LEU A 174 -1.49 15.33 11.94
CA LEU A 174 -0.66 16.31 12.66
C LEU A 174 -1.49 17.29 13.51
N ALA A 175 -2.62 17.77 12.99
CA ALA A 175 -3.51 18.65 13.73
C ALA A 175 -4.19 17.95 14.92
N SER A 176 -4.22 16.62 14.93
CA SER A 176 -4.82 15.80 15.99
C SER A 176 -3.81 15.35 17.04
N GLU A 177 -2.51 15.53 16.83
CA GLU A 177 -1.48 15.12 17.78
C GLU A 177 -1.60 15.87 19.12
N GLY A 178 -1.53 15.13 20.22
CA GLY A 178 -1.72 15.65 21.57
C GLY A 178 -3.16 15.99 21.95
N LEU A 179 -4.14 15.87 21.03
CA LEU A 179 -5.55 16.04 21.36
C LEU A 179 -6.11 14.74 21.98
N LYS A 180 -6.79 14.88 23.13
CA LYS A 180 -7.39 13.73 23.83
C LYS A 180 -8.79 13.37 23.36
N ASP A 181 -9.48 14.30 22.70
CA ASP A 181 -10.88 14.19 22.31
C ASP A 181 -11.05 14.07 20.78
N VAL A 182 -10.20 13.27 20.13
CA VAL A 182 -10.34 12.99 18.69
C VAL A 182 -11.56 12.10 18.49
N SER A 183 -12.51 12.59 17.69
CA SER A 183 -13.73 11.84 17.39
C SER A 183 -13.44 10.62 16.51
N LEU A 184 -14.30 9.60 16.59
CA LEU A 184 -14.22 8.44 15.69
C LEU A 184 -14.32 8.86 14.20
N GLU A 185 -15.11 9.91 13.90
CA GLU A 185 -15.22 10.45 12.55
C GLU A 185 -13.88 11.01 12.06
N THR A 186 -13.19 11.78 12.90
CA THR A 186 -11.86 12.31 12.61
C THR A 186 -10.84 11.19 12.44
N LEU A 187 -10.85 10.18 13.32
CA LEU A 187 -9.96 9.02 13.22
C LEU A 187 -10.18 8.25 11.91
N ASN A 188 -11.44 7.99 11.56
CA ASN A 188 -11.80 7.37 10.29
C ASN A 188 -11.32 8.21 9.11
N TYR A 189 -11.46 9.55 9.17
CA TYR A 189 -10.96 10.45 8.13
C TYR A 189 -9.45 10.32 7.97
N ILE A 190 -8.67 10.41 9.05
CA ILE A 190 -7.20 10.28 9.02
C ILE A 190 -6.82 8.99 8.32
N HIS A 191 -7.37 7.85 8.75
CA HIS A 191 -6.98 6.55 8.21
C HIS A 191 -7.45 6.31 6.78
N ALA A 192 -8.65 6.75 6.42
CA ALA A 192 -9.16 6.67 5.06
C ALA A 192 -8.29 7.49 4.08
N HIS A 193 -7.71 8.60 4.52
CA HIS A 193 -6.95 9.50 3.64
C HIS A 193 -5.44 9.25 3.68
N LYS A 194 -4.81 9.20 4.87
CA LYS A 194 -3.35 9.03 5.04
C LYS A 194 -2.88 7.67 4.51
N THR A 195 -3.65 6.61 4.77
CA THR A 195 -3.30 5.23 4.39
C THR A 195 -4.21 4.68 3.31
N GLY A 196 -5.53 4.82 3.49
CA GLY A 196 -6.56 4.20 2.64
C GLY A 196 -6.53 4.70 1.19
N ALA A 197 -6.43 6.01 0.97
CA ALA A 197 -6.52 6.60 -0.38
C ALA A 197 -5.44 6.06 -1.32
N LEU A 198 -4.20 5.90 -0.85
CA LEU A 198 -3.13 5.35 -1.67
C LEU A 198 -3.30 3.83 -1.90
N LEU A 199 -3.84 3.08 -0.93
CA LEU A 199 -4.16 1.66 -1.11
C LEU A 199 -5.29 1.46 -2.13
N GLU A 200 -6.33 2.29 -2.07
CA GLU A 200 -7.37 2.33 -3.09
C GLU A 200 -6.79 2.63 -4.46
N ALA A 201 -5.93 3.65 -4.56
CA ALA A 201 -5.27 3.97 -5.81
C ALA A 201 -4.44 2.81 -6.35
N CYS A 202 -3.76 2.02 -5.50
CA CYS A 202 -3.01 0.84 -5.95
C CYS A 202 -3.92 -0.13 -6.70
N VAL A 203 -5.05 -0.48 -6.10
CA VAL A 203 -5.98 -1.46 -6.66
C VAL A 203 -6.69 -0.91 -7.90
N VAL A 204 -7.24 0.31 -7.80
CA VAL A 204 -8.05 0.91 -8.86
C VAL A 204 -7.21 1.28 -10.08
N CYS A 205 -5.98 1.76 -9.90
CA CYS A 205 -5.10 2.07 -11.04
C CYS A 205 -4.72 0.83 -11.84
N GLY A 206 -4.44 -0.30 -11.18
CA GLY A 206 -4.20 -1.58 -11.87
C GLY A 206 -5.38 -1.97 -12.76
N ALA A 207 -6.60 -1.82 -12.24
CA ALA A 207 -7.82 -2.14 -12.98
C ALA A 207 -8.13 -1.15 -14.12
N PHE A 208 -7.81 0.15 -13.96
CA PHE A 208 -7.95 1.13 -15.04
C PHE A 208 -7.09 0.76 -16.25
N LEU A 209 -5.83 0.37 -16.02
CA LEU A 209 -4.90 -0.02 -17.08
C LEU A 209 -5.35 -1.26 -17.87
N ALA A 210 -6.11 -2.14 -17.23
CA ALA A 210 -6.69 -3.33 -17.87
C ALA A 210 -8.04 -3.04 -18.56
N GLY A 211 -8.57 -1.81 -18.44
CA GLY A 211 -9.88 -1.46 -19.00
C GLY A 211 -11.07 -2.08 -18.25
N ALA A 212 -10.96 -2.26 -16.94
CA ALA A 212 -12.04 -2.80 -16.11
C ALA A 212 -13.35 -1.99 -16.25
N SER A 213 -14.48 -2.68 -16.11
CA SER A 213 -15.79 -2.03 -16.17
C SER A 213 -16.02 -1.09 -14.98
N ALA A 214 -16.92 -0.11 -15.11
CA ALA A 214 -17.28 0.77 -14.00
C ALA A 214 -17.80 0.01 -12.77
N ALA A 215 -18.49 -1.11 -12.98
CA ALA A 215 -18.98 -1.97 -11.90
C ALA A 215 -17.81 -2.67 -11.18
N ASP A 216 -16.84 -3.18 -11.91
CA ASP A 216 -15.65 -3.84 -11.34
C ASP A 216 -14.76 -2.84 -10.61
N LEU A 217 -14.58 -1.64 -11.16
CA LEU A 217 -13.86 -0.56 -10.49
C LEU A 217 -14.50 -0.19 -9.15
N GLN A 218 -15.83 -0.14 -9.06
CA GLN A 218 -16.52 0.10 -7.78
C GLN A 218 -16.33 -1.04 -6.77
N ARG A 219 -16.32 -2.30 -7.24
CA ARG A 219 -16.06 -3.46 -6.37
C ARG A 219 -14.64 -3.43 -5.82
N LEU A 220 -13.68 -3.14 -6.69
CA LEU A 220 -12.26 -3.06 -6.36
C LEU A 220 -11.95 -1.87 -5.45
N SER A 221 -12.61 -0.72 -5.64
CA SER A 221 -12.54 0.42 -4.72
C SER A 221 -13.05 0.05 -3.32
N ARG A 222 -14.23 -0.56 -3.21
CA ARG A 222 -14.77 -1.03 -1.91
C ARG A 222 -13.89 -2.09 -1.25
N PHE A 223 -13.35 -3.02 -2.04
CA PHE A 223 -12.37 -4.00 -1.56
C PHE A 223 -11.18 -3.29 -0.93
N ALA A 224 -10.56 -2.33 -1.65
CA ALA A 224 -9.39 -1.62 -1.20
C ALA A 224 -9.63 -0.76 0.05
N GLN A 225 -10.77 -0.08 0.12
CA GLN A 225 -11.19 0.71 1.28
C GLN A 225 -11.32 -0.16 2.53
N ASN A 226 -11.98 -1.32 2.40
CA ASN A 226 -12.17 -2.25 3.51
C ASN A 226 -10.85 -2.85 3.99
N ILE A 227 -9.98 -3.31 3.09
CA ILE A 227 -8.67 -3.85 3.50
C ILE A 227 -7.76 -2.77 4.08
N GLY A 228 -7.84 -1.53 3.59
CA GLY A 228 -7.05 -0.41 4.09
C GLY A 228 -7.43 -0.05 5.52
N LEU A 229 -8.73 0.02 5.81
CA LEU A 229 -9.22 0.24 7.16
C LEU A 229 -8.88 -0.93 8.09
N ALA A 230 -9.08 -2.18 7.64
CA ALA A 230 -8.71 -3.36 8.41
C ALA A 230 -7.20 -3.41 8.72
N PHE A 231 -6.36 -3.03 7.76
CA PHE A 231 -4.92 -2.95 7.94
C PHE A 231 -4.55 -2.01 9.07
N GLN A 232 -5.14 -0.82 9.08
CA GLN A 232 -4.86 0.17 10.10
C GLN A 232 -5.34 -0.27 11.49
N ILE A 233 -6.56 -0.80 11.60
CA ILE A 233 -7.07 -1.34 12.87
C ILE A 233 -6.11 -2.42 13.42
N MET A 234 -5.60 -3.28 12.55
CA MET A 234 -4.62 -4.30 12.95
C MET A 234 -3.26 -3.71 13.32
N ASP A 235 -2.79 -2.65 12.64
CA ASP A 235 -1.54 -1.95 13.01
C ASP A 235 -1.66 -1.33 14.40
N ASP A 236 -2.78 -0.65 14.71
CA ASP A 236 -3.06 -0.08 16.02
C ASP A 236 -3.12 -1.15 17.13
N ILE A 237 -3.70 -2.32 16.83
CA ILE A 237 -3.72 -3.45 17.77
C ILE A 237 -2.30 -3.96 18.02
N LEU A 238 -1.50 -4.11 16.97
CA LEU A 238 -0.14 -4.62 17.09
C LEU A 238 0.78 -3.63 17.81
N ASP A 239 0.59 -2.31 17.64
CA ASP A 239 1.37 -1.29 18.37
C ASP A 239 1.23 -1.40 19.90
N ILE A 240 0.08 -1.88 20.37
CA ILE A 240 -0.23 -2.09 21.79
C ILE A 240 0.16 -3.49 22.27
N THR A 241 0.07 -4.51 21.40
CA THR A 241 0.14 -5.91 21.81
C THR A 241 1.44 -6.63 21.46
N ALA A 242 2.20 -6.14 20.49
CA ALA A 242 3.44 -6.76 20.01
C ALA A 242 4.68 -6.07 20.60
N THR A 243 5.81 -6.78 20.62
CA THR A 243 7.08 -6.21 21.07
C THR A 243 7.76 -5.38 19.97
N THR A 244 8.70 -4.52 20.36
CA THR A 244 9.52 -3.73 19.41
C THR A 244 10.29 -4.65 18.46
N GLU A 245 10.79 -5.80 18.96
CA GLU A 245 11.50 -6.80 18.17
C GLU A 245 10.60 -7.45 17.11
N GLU A 246 9.32 -7.70 17.43
CA GLU A 246 8.34 -8.30 16.52
C GLU A 246 7.92 -7.32 15.41
N LEU A 247 7.73 -6.05 15.76
CA LEU A 247 7.27 -4.99 14.85
C LEU A 247 8.37 -4.41 13.95
N GLY A 248 9.62 -4.47 14.38
CA GLY A 248 10.73 -3.78 13.70
C GLY A 248 10.63 -2.24 13.74
N LYS A 249 9.75 -1.70 14.60
CA LYS A 249 9.58 -0.28 14.97
C LYS A 249 9.33 -0.20 16.48
N THR A 250 9.56 0.98 17.07
CA THR A 250 9.30 1.23 18.51
C THR A 250 7.84 0.98 18.85
N ALA A 251 7.54 -0.03 19.67
CA ALA A 251 6.19 -0.32 20.14
C ALA A 251 5.69 0.75 21.13
N GLY A 252 4.37 0.99 21.18
CA GLY A 252 3.75 1.96 22.07
C GLY A 252 4.05 3.42 21.73
N LYS A 253 4.50 3.71 20.51
CA LYS A 253 4.75 5.08 20.03
C LYS A 253 3.45 5.89 20.02
N ASP A 254 2.33 5.28 19.64
CA ASP A 254 1.04 5.96 19.57
C ASP A 254 0.57 6.42 20.96
N VAL A 255 0.81 5.58 21.97
CA VAL A 255 0.52 5.93 23.38
C VAL A 255 1.43 7.07 23.85
N GLN A 256 2.72 7.05 23.50
CA GLN A 256 3.67 8.12 23.86
C GLN A 256 3.35 9.46 23.18
N ALA A 257 2.89 9.42 21.93
CA ALA A 257 2.46 10.58 21.16
C ALA A 257 1.05 11.06 21.53
N GLY A 258 0.34 10.33 22.40
CA GLY A 258 -1.04 10.63 22.77
C GLY A 258 -2.03 10.52 21.60
N LYS A 259 -1.72 9.69 20.59
CA LYS A 259 -2.59 9.46 19.44
C LYS A 259 -3.80 8.62 19.86
N VAL A 260 -4.98 9.01 19.39
CA VAL A 260 -6.20 8.21 19.53
C VAL A 260 -6.18 7.11 18.49
N THR A 261 -6.35 5.87 18.93
CA THR A 261 -6.33 4.66 18.08
C THR A 261 -7.64 3.88 18.20
N TYR A 262 -7.93 2.96 17.27
CA TYR A 262 -9.16 2.16 17.37
C TYR A 262 -9.28 1.37 18.68
N PRO A 263 -8.23 0.69 19.17
CA PRO A 263 -8.30 0.00 20.46
C PRO A 263 -8.58 0.93 21.64
N SER A 264 -8.19 2.22 21.56
CA SER A 264 -8.50 3.19 22.61
C SER A 264 -9.99 3.59 22.65
N LEU A 265 -10.67 3.57 21.50
CA LEU A 265 -12.09 3.92 21.38
C LEU A 265 -13.03 2.72 21.56
N TRP A 266 -12.66 1.57 21.01
CA TRP A 266 -13.52 0.37 20.97
C TRP A 266 -13.07 -0.76 21.89
N GLY A 267 -11.81 -0.74 22.35
CA GLY A 267 -11.16 -1.90 22.94
C GLY A 267 -10.59 -2.86 21.89
N ILE A 268 -9.63 -3.69 22.33
CA ILE A 268 -8.88 -4.61 21.45
C ILE A 268 -9.80 -5.67 20.81
N GLU A 269 -10.70 -6.27 21.58
CA GLU A 269 -11.56 -7.36 21.10
C GLU A 269 -12.52 -6.88 20.00
N GLU A 270 -13.18 -5.75 20.23
CA GLU A 270 -14.08 -5.15 19.26
C GLU A 270 -13.33 -4.68 18.01
N SER A 271 -12.15 -4.08 18.17
CA SER A 271 -11.28 -3.72 17.05
C SER A 271 -10.93 -4.93 16.18
N ARG A 272 -10.56 -6.08 16.79
CA ARG A 272 -10.32 -7.33 16.05
C ARG A 272 -11.56 -7.83 15.32
N ARG A 273 -12.74 -7.70 15.94
CA ARG A 273 -14.01 -8.10 15.31
C ARG A 273 -14.31 -7.23 14.08
N GLN A 274 -14.13 -5.92 14.19
CA GLN A 274 -14.32 -4.96 13.09
C GLN A 274 -13.35 -5.24 11.93
N ALA A 275 -12.07 -5.46 12.21
CA ALA A 275 -11.08 -5.80 11.18
C ALA A 275 -11.44 -7.10 10.43
N LYS A 276 -11.89 -8.14 11.14
CA LYS A 276 -12.36 -9.39 10.51
C LYS A 276 -13.59 -9.19 9.64
N GLN A 277 -14.56 -8.38 10.09
CA GLN A 277 -15.75 -8.06 9.30
C GLN A 277 -15.39 -7.32 8.01
N LEU A 278 -14.52 -6.31 8.09
CA LEU A 278 -14.04 -5.56 6.94
C LEU A 278 -13.36 -6.47 5.92
N VAL A 279 -12.51 -7.41 6.36
CA VAL A 279 -11.90 -8.40 5.46
C VAL A 279 -12.94 -9.30 4.81
N ALA A 280 -13.95 -9.77 5.57
CA ALA A 280 -15.04 -10.57 5.00
C ALA A 280 -15.81 -9.80 3.92
N ASP A 281 -16.14 -8.53 4.18
CA ASP A 281 -16.84 -7.65 3.25
C ASP A 281 -16.00 -7.34 2.02
N ALA A 282 -14.68 -7.16 2.19
CA ALA A 282 -13.73 -6.99 1.09
C ALA A 282 -13.73 -8.23 0.17
N LYS A 283 -13.59 -9.44 0.75
CA LYS A 283 -13.59 -10.70 -0.01
C LYS A 283 -14.89 -10.92 -0.77
N ALA A 284 -16.04 -10.53 -0.19
CA ALA A 284 -17.33 -10.59 -0.86
C ALA A 284 -17.39 -9.74 -2.14
N GLN A 285 -16.67 -8.60 -2.21
CA GLN A 285 -16.60 -7.79 -3.44
C GLN A 285 -15.89 -8.52 -4.58
N LEU A 286 -14.98 -9.45 -4.26
CA LEU A 286 -14.15 -10.15 -5.24
C LEU A 286 -14.73 -11.48 -5.72
N ALA A 287 -15.82 -11.95 -5.12
CA ALA A 287 -16.42 -13.26 -5.42
C ALA A 287 -16.74 -13.43 -6.93
N VAL A 288 -17.10 -12.35 -7.62
CA VAL A 288 -17.44 -12.37 -9.05
C VAL A 288 -16.26 -12.69 -9.97
N PHE A 289 -15.01 -12.54 -9.51
CA PHE A 289 -13.81 -12.77 -10.31
C PHE A 289 -13.28 -14.22 -10.21
N GLY A 290 -13.87 -15.05 -9.34
CA GLY A 290 -13.46 -16.45 -9.14
C GLY A 290 -11.96 -16.58 -8.84
N ASN A 291 -11.29 -17.54 -9.48
CA ASN A 291 -9.88 -17.85 -9.20
C ASN A 291 -8.92 -16.70 -9.56
N LYS A 292 -9.33 -15.73 -10.39
CA LYS A 292 -8.52 -14.53 -10.65
C LYS A 292 -8.32 -13.65 -9.41
N ALA A 293 -9.20 -13.79 -8.42
CA ALA A 293 -9.11 -13.03 -7.16
C ALA A 293 -8.16 -13.65 -6.13
N LEU A 294 -7.63 -14.87 -6.35
CA LEU A 294 -6.85 -15.59 -5.34
C LEU A 294 -5.71 -14.76 -4.72
N PRO A 295 -4.88 -14.01 -5.49
CA PRO A 295 -3.84 -13.18 -4.90
C PRO A 295 -4.39 -12.12 -3.94
N LEU A 296 -5.45 -11.39 -4.34
CA LEU A 296 -6.04 -10.34 -3.53
C LEU A 296 -6.79 -10.90 -2.30
N LEU A 297 -7.46 -12.05 -2.44
CA LEU A 297 -8.10 -12.75 -1.33
C LEU A 297 -7.07 -13.20 -0.28
N ALA A 298 -5.96 -13.78 -0.73
CA ALA A 298 -4.89 -14.22 0.16
C ALA A 298 -4.22 -13.04 0.87
N ILE A 299 -3.99 -11.92 0.17
CA ILE A 299 -3.50 -10.68 0.78
C ILE A 299 -4.49 -10.16 1.84
N ALA A 300 -5.79 -10.17 1.56
CA ALA A 300 -6.80 -9.74 2.53
C ALA A 300 -6.81 -10.62 3.80
N ASP A 301 -6.65 -11.94 3.64
CA ASP A 301 -6.53 -12.85 4.78
C ASP A 301 -5.26 -12.59 5.60
N TYR A 302 -4.14 -12.32 4.93
CA TYR A 302 -2.86 -11.97 5.58
C TYR A 302 -2.97 -10.75 6.50
N ILE A 303 -3.80 -9.75 6.17
CA ILE A 303 -3.96 -8.53 6.97
C ILE A 303 -4.39 -8.84 8.42
N THR A 304 -5.26 -9.84 8.61
CA THR A 304 -5.78 -10.19 9.94
C THR A 304 -4.98 -11.28 10.65
N SER A 305 -4.15 -12.03 9.91
CA SER A 305 -3.33 -13.11 10.46
C SER A 305 -1.88 -12.72 10.70
N ARG A 306 -1.44 -11.54 10.23
CA ARG A 306 -0.08 -11.05 10.43
C ARG A 306 0.23 -10.81 11.90
N SER A 307 1.48 -11.10 12.24
CA SER A 307 2.07 -10.82 13.55
C SER A 307 2.99 -9.59 13.52
N ASN A 308 3.20 -8.98 12.34
CA ASN A 308 4.08 -7.82 12.11
C ASN A 308 3.77 -7.02 10.81
#